data_AF-A0A7G9TCF9-F1
#
_entry.id   AF-A0A7G9TCF9-F1
#
_cell.length_a   1.000
_cell.length_b   1.000
_cell.length_c   1.000
_cell.angle_alpha   90.00
_cell.angle_beta   90.00
_cell.angle_gamma   90.00
#
_symmetry.space_group_name_H-M   'P 1'
#
loop_
_entity.id
_entity.type
_entity.pdbx_description
1 polymer ?
#
loop_
_entity_poly.entity_id
_entity_poly.type
_entity_poly.pdbx_seq_one_letter_code
_entity_poly.pdbx_strand_id
1 'polypeptide(L)'
;MRGCLLLFLCALPCIARTGEPSAFAGDYGHAATASADDVVWQVEEAGHHWRVTLVTTGETHDAHRLQARGRDAFWSRMDWPLESSAEADCLTWGDKPGSLQDLLADTPPAPSAPGEDYGHAVLCHVPPAARARIGWIADNASDWFYYDPLLGVIEARALR
;
A
#
# COMPACT_ATOMS: atom_id res chain seq x y z
N MET A 1 -11.84 57.71 -30.51
CA MET A 1 -11.40 56.30 -30.60
C MET A 1 -10.85 55.91 -29.23
N ARG A 2 -11.68 55.44 -28.30
CA ARG A 2 -11.85 54.01 -27.92
C ARG A 2 -10.56 53.20 -28.01
N GLY A 3 -10.04 52.84 -26.84
CA GLY A 3 -8.95 51.87 -26.67
C GLY A 3 -8.84 51.47 -25.20
N CYS A 4 -9.85 50.77 -24.67
CA CYS A 4 -9.74 50.04 -23.40
C CYS A 4 -8.78 48.86 -23.63
N LEU A 5 -7.56 48.96 -23.11
CA LEU A 5 -6.63 47.85 -23.05
C LEU A 5 -7.05 46.94 -21.88
N LEU A 6 -7.77 45.87 -22.19
CA LEU A 6 -8.15 44.84 -21.21
C LEU A 6 -6.93 43.98 -20.87
N LEU A 7 -6.53 44.05 -19.60
CA LEU A 7 -5.63 43.14 -18.92
C LEU A 7 -6.13 41.69 -19.05
N PHE A 8 -5.28 40.81 -19.59
CA PHE A 8 -5.41 39.37 -19.39
C PHE A 8 -4.19 38.91 -18.58
N LEU A 9 -4.31 38.97 -17.24
CA LEU A 9 -3.45 38.21 -16.35
C LEU A 9 -3.81 36.73 -16.52
N CYS A 10 -2.96 35.96 -17.18
CA CYS A 10 -3.01 34.51 -17.16
C CYS A 10 -2.67 34.03 -15.74
N ALA A 11 -3.69 33.86 -14.90
CA ALA A 11 -3.58 33.06 -13.69
C ALA A 11 -3.34 31.61 -14.10
N LEU A 12 -2.08 31.18 -14.11
CA LEU A 12 -1.73 29.76 -14.15
C LEU A 12 -2.38 29.11 -12.92
N PRO A 13 -3.34 28.18 -13.07
CA PRO A 13 -3.79 27.40 -11.95
C PRO A 13 -2.59 26.57 -11.47
N CYS A 14 -2.08 26.87 -10.27
CA CYS A 14 -1.27 25.92 -9.53
C CYS A 14 -2.07 24.63 -9.45
N ILE A 15 -1.64 23.61 -10.19
CA ILE A 15 -2.13 22.25 -10.00
C ILE A 15 -1.68 21.89 -8.58
N ALA A 16 -2.60 21.99 -7.63
CA ALA A 16 -2.39 21.50 -6.28
C ALA A 16 -2.11 20.00 -6.41
N ARG A 17 -0.88 19.58 -6.09
CA ARG A 17 -0.56 18.18 -5.89
C ARG A 17 -1.26 17.72 -4.61
N THR A 18 -2.51 17.28 -4.72
CA THR A 18 -3.11 16.33 -3.77
C THR A 18 -2.47 14.96 -4.01
N GLY A 19 -1.80 14.28 -3.08
CA GLY A 19 -1.42 14.61 -1.71
C GLY A 19 -0.16 13.81 -1.33
N GLU A 20 0.53 14.22 -0.26
CA GLU A 20 1.56 13.40 0.39
C GLU A 20 0.89 12.17 0.98
N PRO A 21 1.18 10.93 0.53
CA PRO A 21 0.77 9.74 1.27
C PRO A 21 1.53 9.70 2.59
N SER A 22 0.82 9.27 3.64
CA SER A 22 1.27 9.22 5.02
C SER A 22 2.65 8.56 5.17
N ALA A 23 3.49 9.12 6.04
CA ALA A 23 4.50 8.31 6.72
C ALA A 23 3.81 7.06 7.26
N PHE A 24 4.30 5.86 6.92
CA PHE A 24 3.70 4.59 7.35
C PHE A 24 3.83 4.35 8.86
N ALA A 25 4.51 5.22 9.60
CA ALA A 25 4.65 5.06 11.03
C ALA A 25 3.29 5.24 11.72
N GLY A 26 2.91 4.27 12.55
CA GLY A 26 1.62 4.27 13.25
C GLY A 26 1.16 2.89 13.69
N ASP A 27 0.00 2.88 14.34
CA ASP A 27 -0.68 1.66 14.78
C ASP A 27 -1.73 1.25 13.73
N TYR A 28 -1.75 -0.03 13.37
CA TYR A 28 -2.67 -0.57 12.37
C TYR A 28 -3.45 -1.76 12.91
N GLY A 29 -4.73 -1.84 12.54
CA GLY A 29 -5.63 -2.95 12.87
C GLY A 29 -6.43 -3.42 11.66
N HIS A 30 -7.23 -4.47 11.86
CA HIS A 30 -8.17 -4.99 10.87
C HIS A 30 -9.43 -5.55 11.53
N ALA A 31 -10.54 -5.66 10.82
CA ALA A 31 -11.82 -6.10 11.42
C ALA A 31 -11.89 -7.59 11.81
N ALA A 32 -10.91 -8.42 11.44
CA ALA A 32 -10.86 -9.84 11.83
C ALA A 32 -10.30 -10.11 13.23
N THR A 33 -10.12 -9.07 14.07
CA THR A 33 -9.80 -9.17 15.50
C THR A 33 -11.07 -9.17 16.37
N ALA A 34 -10.91 -9.30 17.69
CA ALA A 34 -12.05 -9.30 18.62
C ALA A 34 -12.69 -7.91 18.75
N SER A 35 -11.89 -6.84 18.66
CA SER A 35 -12.32 -5.45 18.60
C SER A 35 -11.77 -4.77 17.35
N ALA A 36 -12.56 -3.88 16.75
CA ALA A 36 -12.15 -3.08 15.59
C ALA A 36 -10.99 -2.10 15.90
N ASP A 37 -10.73 -1.85 17.19
CA ASP A 37 -9.64 -0.99 17.67
C ASP A 37 -8.41 -1.78 18.16
N ASP A 38 -8.41 -3.10 18.00
CA ASP A 38 -7.24 -3.92 18.33
C ASP A 38 -6.07 -3.59 17.40
N VAL A 39 -4.94 -3.20 17.99
CA VAL A 39 -3.69 -3.01 17.25
C VAL A 39 -3.14 -4.38 16.88
N VAL A 40 -2.98 -4.61 15.58
CA VAL A 40 -2.37 -5.81 15.01
C VAL A 40 -0.91 -5.54 14.70
N TRP A 41 -0.60 -4.42 14.06
CA TRP A 41 0.75 -4.05 13.67
C TRP A 41 1.12 -2.67 14.19
N GLN A 42 2.34 -2.55 14.71
CA GLN A 42 2.98 -1.26 14.97
C GLN A 42 4.07 -1.06 13.91
N VAL A 43 4.03 0.07 13.22
CA VAL A 43 5.00 0.41 12.16
C VAL A 43 5.83 1.61 12.61
N GLU A 44 7.15 1.50 12.51
CA GLU A 44 8.11 2.53 12.92
C GLU A 44 9.08 2.86 11.79
N GLU A 45 9.48 4.12 11.65
CA GLU A 45 10.57 4.50 10.75
C GLU A 45 11.93 4.03 11.29
N ALA A 46 12.72 3.42 10.43
CA ALA A 46 14.06 2.89 10.73
C ALA A 46 15.08 3.41 9.71
N GLY A 47 15.30 4.72 9.70
CA GLY A 47 16.23 5.37 8.76
C GLY A 47 15.65 5.44 7.33
N HIS A 48 16.03 4.51 6.46
CA HIS A 48 15.56 4.46 5.06
C HIS A 48 14.53 3.35 4.78
N HIS A 49 14.10 2.64 5.82
CA HIS A 49 13.09 1.58 5.76
C HIS A 49 12.16 1.71 6.97
N TRP A 50 11.23 0.78 7.12
CA TRP A 50 10.32 0.69 8.26
C TRP A 50 10.54 -0.61 9.00
N ARG A 51 10.21 -0.63 10.29
CA ARG A 51 10.07 -1.85 11.07
C ARG A 51 8.60 -2.09 11.36
N VAL A 52 8.12 -3.28 11.04
CA VAL A 52 6.76 -3.73 11.37
C VAL A 52 6.85 -4.71 12.52
N THR A 53 6.12 -4.46 13.60
CA THR A 53 6.02 -5.35 14.76
C THR A 53 4.61 -5.93 14.85
N LEU A 54 4.48 -7.25 14.85
CA LEU A 54 3.21 -7.92 15.14
C LEU A 54 2.97 -7.87 16.65
N VAL A 55 1.96 -7.13 17.08
CA VAL A 55 1.75 -6.80 18.51
C VAL A 55 1.49 -8.04 19.37
N THR A 56 0.84 -9.06 18.82
CA THR A 56 0.48 -10.28 19.55
C THR A 56 1.67 -11.17 19.90
N THR A 57 2.72 -11.17 19.08
CA THR A 57 3.91 -12.02 19.25
C THR A 57 5.18 -11.24 19.58
N GLY A 58 5.21 -9.94 19.29
CA GLY A 58 6.41 -9.12 19.32
C GLY A 58 7.38 -9.39 18.17
N GLU A 59 7.00 -10.20 17.19
CA GLU A 59 7.81 -10.48 16.01
C GLU A 59 8.01 -9.22 15.17
N THR A 60 9.23 -8.99 14.69
CA THR A 60 9.61 -7.80 13.93
C THR A 60 10.10 -8.16 12.53
N HIS A 61 9.70 -7.36 11.54
CA HIS A 61 10.19 -7.45 10.17
C HIS A 61 10.69 -6.10 9.69
N ASP A 62 11.79 -6.13 8.93
CA ASP A 62 12.17 -4.98 8.11
C ASP A 62 11.22 -4.92 6.91
N ALA A 63 10.73 -3.72 6.63
CA ALA A 63 9.72 -3.44 5.65
C ALA A 63 10.12 -2.28 4.75
N HIS A 64 9.72 -2.38 3.49
CA HIS A 64 10.15 -1.46 2.45
C HIS A 64 8.96 -0.95 1.66
N ARG A 65 9.02 0.33 1.28
CA ARG A 65 8.03 0.91 0.38
C ARG A 65 8.16 0.27 -0.99
N LEU A 66 7.04 -0.21 -1.54
CA LEU A 66 7.01 -0.75 -2.90
C LEU A 66 7.27 0.37 -3.91
N GLN A 67 8.22 0.11 -4.80
CA GLN A 67 8.44 0.89 -6.02
C GLN A 67 7.34 0.58 -7.04
N ALA A 68 7.29 1.35 -8.14
CA ALA A 68 6.27 1.17 -9.17
C ALA A 68 6.21 -0.30 -9.68
N ARG A 69 7.38 -0.88 -9.99
CA ARG A 69 7.49 -2.29 -10.42
C ARG A 69 6.89 -3.28 -9.41
N GLY A 70 7.18 -3.09 -8.13
CA GLY A 70 6.68 -3.99 -7.08
C GLY A 70 5.17 -3.85 -6.86
N ARG A 71 4.64 -2.63 -6.94
CA ARG A 71 3.18 -2.40 -6.92
C ARG A 71 2.52 -3.04 -8.13
N ASP A 72 3.07 -2.87 -9.33
CA ASP A 72 2.53 -3.47 -10.56
C ASP A 72 2.53 -5.01 -10.50
N ALA A 73 3.60 -5.59 -9.94
CA ALA A 73 3.69 -7.04 -9.72
C ALA A 73 2.61 -7.54 -8.75
N PHE A 74 2.37 -6.82 -7.65
CA PHE A 74 1.31 -7.13 -6.71
C PHE A 74 -0.09 -6.98 -7.34
N TRP A 75 -0.36 -5.88 -8.04
CA TRP A 75 -1.64 -5.65 -8.72
C TRP A 75 -1.93 -6.74 -9.76
N SER A 76 -0.91 -7.16 -10.52
CA SER A 76 -1.03 -8.25 -11.48
C SER A 76 -1.32 -9.59 -10.81
N ARG A 77 -0.70 -9.86 -9.64
CA ARG A 77 -0.97 -11.07 -8.85
C ARG A 77 -2.41 -11.12 -8.34
N MET A 78 -2.98 -9.96 -8.06
CA MET A 78 -4.35 -9.82 -7.57
C MET A 78 -5.40 -9.79 -8.69
N ASP A 79 -4.97 -9.78 -9.96
CA ASP A 79 -5.85 -9.59 -11.13
C ASP A 79 -6.67 -8.29 -11.03
N TRP A 80 -6.01 -7.20 -10.60
CA TRP A 80 -6.61 -5.88 -10.46
C TRP A 80 -6.25 -4.97 -11.64
N PRO A 81 -7.05 -3.92 -11.95
CA PRO A 81 -6.74 -2.98 -13.03
C PRO A 81 -5.40 -2.29 -12.79
N LEU A 82 -4.42 -2.54 -13.65
CA LEU A 82 -3.03 -2.13 -13.44
C LEU A 82 -2.90 -0.61 -13.31
N GLU A 83 -3.71 0.17 -14.02
CA GLU A 83 -3.72 1.64 -13.94
C GLU A 83 -4.08 2.18 -12.55
N SER A 84 -4.69 1.38 -11.68
CA SER A 84 -4.98 1.78 -10.29
C SER A 84 -3.78 1.62 -9.35
N SER A 85 -2.71 0.92 -9.75
CA SER A 85 -1.51 0.71 -8.92
C SER A 85 -0.71 2.01 -8.68
N ALA A 86 -0.79 2.95 -9.62
CA ALA A 86 0.00 4.19 -9.60
C ALA A 86 -0.42 5.14 -8.47
N GLU A 87 -1.68 5.03 -8.02
CA GLU A 87 -2.26 5.84 -6.94
C GLU A 87 -2.08 5.18 -5.56
N ALA A 88 -1.70 3.91 -5.51
CA ALA A 88 -1.46 3.20 -4.27
C ALA A 88 -0.08 3.52 -3.69
N ASP A 89 -0.01 3.56 -2.37
CA ASP A 89 1.24 3.58 -1.63
C ASP A 89 1.29 2.39 -0.68
N CYS A 90 2.35 1.59 -0.78
CA CYS A 90 2.40 0.29 -0.14
C CYS A 90 3.73 0.04 0.57
N LEU A 91 3.63 -0.58 1.73
CA LEU A 91 4.73 -1.16 2.48
C LEU A 91 4.69 -2.67 2.32
N THR A 92 5.84 -3.32 2.17
CA THR A 92 5.95 -4.77 2.05
C THR A 92 7.06 -5.33 2.94
N TRP A 93 6.89 -6.57 3.41
CA TRP A 93 7.89 -7.28 4.19
C TRP A 93 7.77 -8.79 3.98
N GLY A 94 8.79 -9.51 4.43
CA GLY A 94 8.92 -10.95 4.27
C GLY A 94 9.22 -11.36 2.83
N ASP A 95 9.42 -12.66 2.63
CA ASP A 95 9.75 -13.21 1.32
C ASP A 95 8.50 -13.40 0.47
N LYS A 96 8.60 -13.07 -0.82
CA LYS A 96 7.52 -13.28 -1.78
C LYS A 96 7.02 -14.73 -1.69
N PRO A 97 5.70 -14.96 -1.58
CA PRO A 97 5.18 -16.32 -1.62
C PRO A 97 5.59 -16.97 -2.94
N GLY A 98 6.21 -18.14 -2.85
CA GLY A 98 6.46 -18.97 -4.03
C GLY A 98 5.16 -19.27 -4.77
N SER A 99 5.26 -19.54 -6.08
CA SER A 99 4.13 -20.14 -6.77
C SER A 99 3.81 -21.51 -6.16
N LEU A 100 2.62 -22.06 -6.44
CA LEU A 100 2.33 -23.45 -6.05
C LEU A 100 3.39 -24.41 -6.60
N GLN A 101 3.93 -24.14 -7.79
CA GLN A 101 5.00 -24.92 -8.38
C GLN A 101 6.31 -24.76 -7.60
N ASP A 102 6.67 -23.54 -7.18
CA ASP A 102 7.89 -23.29 -6.39
C ASP A 102 7.81 -23.94 -5.01
N LEU A 103 6.64 -23.88 -4.37
CA LEU A 103 6.37 -24.54 -3.09
C LEU A 103 6.50 -26.07 -3.22
N LEU A 104 5.96 -26.66 -4.28
CA LEU A 104 6.10 -28.10 -4.54
C LEU A 104 7.52 -28.53 -4.89
N ALA A 105 8.36 -27.59 -5.31
CA ALA A 105 9.75 -27.81 -5.70
C ALA A 105 10.77 -27.39 -4.63
N ASP A 106 10.32 -26.90 -3.46
CA ASP A 106 11.15 -26.28 -2.43
C ASP A 106 12.10 -25.20 -2.99
N THR A 107 11.67 -24.48 -4.03
CA THR A 107 12.48 -23.46 -4.71
C THR A 107 12.45 -22.17 -3.91
N PRO A 108 13.61 -21.63 -3.47
CA PRO A 108 13.67 -20.32 -2.83
C PRO A 108 13.18 -19.23 -3.79
N PRO A 109 12.49 -18.19 -3.30
CA PRO A 109 12.05 -17.08 -4.14
C PRO A 109 13.26 -16.39 -4.79
N ALA A 110 13.06 -15.92 -6.02
CA ALA A 110 14.10 -15.19 -6.72
C ALA A 110 14.45 -13.90 -5.93
N PRO A 111 15.74 -13.59 -5.75
CA PRO A 111 16.13 -12.38 -5.04
C PRO A 111 15.65 -11.15 -5.82
N SER A 112 15.10 -10.18 -5.09
CA SER A 112 14.72 -8.86 -5.60
C SER A 112 15.31 -7.78 -4.71
N ALA A 113 15.62 -6.62 -5.30
CA ALA A 113 16.01 -5.47 -4.50
C ALA A 113 14.79 -4.99 -3.67
N PRO A 114 15.02 -4.38 -2.48
CA PRO A 114 13.93 -3.91 -1.63
C PRO A 114 12.91 -3.05 -2.37
N GLY A 115 11.64 -3.47 -2.30
CA GLY A 115 10.51 -2.78 -2.92
C GLY A 115 10.37 -2.95 -4.44
N GLU A 116 11.29 -3.62 -5.14
CA GLU A 116 11.14 -3.90 -6.59
C GLU A 116 10.17 -5.04 -6.90
N ASP A 117 9.85 -5.87 -5.91
CA ASP A 117 8.80 -6.89 -5.92
C ASP A 117 8.06 -6.85 -4.56
N TYR A 118 6.95 -7.56 -4.45
CA TYR A 118 6.21 -7.70 -3.19
C TYR A 118 6.63 -8.94 -2.41
N GLY A 119 6.65 -8.82 -1.08
CA GLY A 119 6.99 -9.85 -0.13
C GLY A 119 5.82 -10.74 0.29
N HIS A 120 5.96 -11.34 1.47
CA HIS A 120 4.91 -12.18 2.07
C HIS A 120 3.69 -11.34 2.40
N ALA A 121 3.90 -10.16 2.95
CA ALA A 121 2.85 -9.28 3.42
C ALA A 121 2.94 -7.91 2.77
N VAL A 122 1.77 -7.28 2.62
CA VAL A 122 1.62 -5.95 2.01
C VAL A 122 0.59 -5.15 2.79
N LEU A 123 0.95 -3.93 3.18
CA LEU A 123 0.03 -2.94 3.74
C LEU A 123 -0.03 -1.76 2.77
N CYS A 124 -1.19 -1.47 2.21
CA CYS A 124 -1.35 -0.40 1.23
C CYS A 124 -2.38 0.62 1.69
N HIS A 125 -2.07 1.89 1.44
CA HIS A 125 -3.05 2.96 1.34
C HIS A 125 -3.43 3.16 -0.14
N VAL A 126 -4.72 3.07 -0.44
CA VAL A 126 -5.28 3.29 -1.77
C VAL A 126 -6.37 4.36 -1.68
N PRO A 127 -6.16 5.55 -2.27
CA PRO A 127 -7.15 6.62 -2.23
C PRO A 127 -8.52 6.17 -2.77
N PRO A 128 -9.63 6.75 -2.29
CA PRO A 128 -10.98 6.31 -2.64
C PRO A 128 -11.24 6.19 -4.15
N ALA A 129 -10.69 7.13 -4.93
CA ALA A 129 -10.86 7.16 -6.39
C ALA A 129 -10.20 5.96 -7.11
N ALA A 130 -9.02 5.52 -6.65
CA ALA A 130 -8.37 4.29 -7.14
C ALA A 130 -9.09 3.05 -6.63
N ARG A 131 -9.41 3.05 -5.34
CA ARG A 131 -10.05 1.93 -4.66
C ARG A 131 -11.39 1.55 -5.28
N ALA A 132 -12.21 2.54 -5.65
CA ALA A 132 -13.49 2.35 -6.33
C ALA A 132 -13.38 1.64 -7.70
N ARG A 133 -12.19 1.58 -8.31
CA ARG A 133 -11.94 0.86 -9.57
C ARG A 133 -11.52 -0.60 -9.34
N ILE A 134 -11.21 -0.98 -8.10
CA ILE A 134 -10.78 -2.32 -7.74
C ILE A 134 -11.96 -3.04 -7.08
N GLY A 135 -12.68 -3.86 -7.84
CA GLY A 135 -13.95 -4.46 -7.41
C GLY A 135 -13.91 -5.19 -6.05
N TRP A 136 -12.77 -5.79 -5.68
CA TRP A 136 -12.61 -6.48 -4.40
C TRP A 136 -12.67 -5.53 -3.18
N ILE A 137 -12.09 -4.34 -3.30
CA ILE A 137 -11.93 -3.38 -2.19
C ILE A 137 -12.72 -2.09 -2.39
N ALA A 138 -13.54 -2.02 -3.46
CA ALA A 138 -14.32 -0.85 -3.83
C ALA A 138 -15.28 -0.40 -2.71
N ASP A 139 -15.81 -1.36 -1.94
CA ASP A 139 -16.77 -1.11 -0.87
C ASP A 139 -16.13 -1.02 0.53
N ASN A 140 -14.79 -1.08 0.64
CA ASN A 140 -14.11 -0.91 1.93
C ASN A 140 -14.45 0.46 2.54
N ALA A 141 -14.61 0.51 3.86
CA ALA A 141 -14.81 1.79 4.56
C ALA A 141 -13.49 2.55 4.75
N SER A 142 -12.39 1.81 4.89
CA SER A 142 -11.03 2.34 4.98
C SER A 142 -10.35 2.42 3.61
N ASP A 143 -9.43 3.37 3.49
CA ASP A 143 -8.50 3.46 2.37
C ASP A 143 -7.26 2.59 2.56
N TRP A 144 -7.18 1.84 3.67
CA TRP A 144 -6.12 0.89 3.95
C TRP A 144 -6.58 -0.54 3.71
N PHE A 145 -5.70 -1.36 3.14
CA PHE A 145 -5.86 -2.81 3.14
C PHE A 145 -4.55 -3.49 3.53
N TYR A 146 -4.68 -4.68 4.08
CA TYR A 146 -3.58 -5.61 4.31
C TYR A 146 -3.78 -6.86 3.46
N TYR A 147 -2.67 -7.49 3.07
CA TYR A 147 -2.65 -8.77 2.39
C TYR A 147 -1.57 -9.66 2.97
N ASP A 148 -1.90 -10.94 3.14
CA ASP A 148 -0.94 -12.04 3.10
C ASP A 148 -1.56 -13.28 2.41
N PRO A 149 -0.77 -14.31 2.04
CA PRO A 149 -1.26 -15.53 1.39
C PRO A 149 -2.26 -16.35 2.19
N LEU A 150 -2.31 -16.20 3.52
CA LEU A 150 -3.17 -16.99 4.41
C LEU A 150 -4.53 -16.34 4.61
N LEU A 151 -4.55 -15.03 4.84
CA LEU A 151 -5.75 -14.23 5.08
C LEU A 151 -6.36 -13.67 3.79
N GLY A 152 -5.57 -13.56 2.72
CA GLY A 152 -5.94 -12.82 1.52
C GLY A 152 -6.00 -11.33 1.80
N VAL A 153 -6.77 -10.60 0.99
CA VAL A 153 -6.97 -9.14 1.17
C VAL A 153 -8.03 -8.89 2.24
N ILE A 154 -7.67 -8.07 3.22
CA ILE A 154 -8.54 -7.64 4.31
C ILE A 154 -8.49 -6.12 4.46
N GLU A 155 -9.64 -5.51 4.77
CA GLU A 155 -9.69 -4.09 5.13
C GLU A 155 -8.86 -3.83 6.40
N ALA A 156 -7.85 -2.97 6.28
CA ALA A 156 -7.01 -2.53 7.38
C ALA A 156 -7.39 -1.09 7.76
N ARG A 157 -6.93 -0.62 8.91
CA ARG A 157 -7.16 0.75 9.39
C ARG A 157 -5.91 1.28 10.06
N ALA A 158 -5.54 2.53 9.75
CA ALA A 158 -4.65 3.30 10.59
C ALA A 158 -5.43 3.77 11.83
N LEU A 159 -4.94 3.45 13.02
CA LEU A 159 -5.59 3.73 14.30
C LEU A 159 -5.01 4.98 14.97
N ARG A 160 -3.68 5.18 14.87
CA ARG A 160 -2.93 6.28 15.49
C ARG A 160 -1.68 6.62 14.70
#